data_AF-A0A933M366-F1
#
_entry.id   AF-A0A933M366-F1
#
_cell.length_a   1.000
_cell.length_b   1.000
_cell.length_c   1.000
_cell.angle_alpha   90.00
_cell.angle_beta   90.00
_cell.angle_gamma   90.00
#
_symmetry.space_group_name_H-M   'P 1'
#
loop_
_entity.id
_entity.type
_entity.pdbx_description
1 polymer ?
#
loop_
_entity_poly.entity_id
_entity_poly.type
_entity_poly.pdbx_seq_one_letter_code
_entity_poly.pdbx_strand_id
1 'polypeptide(L)'
;MNRTDKNIQFLKEKALWVRRETLNIHRIAQETRLASSLSPVEILVVLFYGGIIRFDSKNPRWDGRDRFIISKGHGTISFYPILAELGYFDMEELSRVCKEGTFLGGIPDPIIPGYETVNGSLGHGLGVACGIALALKRQNKNEKVFVLLGDGELYEGSVWEAIMFAGEHKLDNIVLIIDNNKVCMLDYCKNILDMEPLDEKFKAFRWAVNIVDGHDIEQVYASLIELKEDNGGRPNILIANTIKGKGVPSLETDPLSHVKNIMPGDIDAIIDGLK
;
A
#
# COMPACT_ATOMS: atom_id res chain seq x y z
N MET A 1 -16.77 22.07 -12.56
CA MET A 1 -16.41 20.91 -11.73
C MET A 1 -16.97 21.10 -10.33
N ASN A 2 -17.74 20.12 -9.86
CA ASN A 2 -18.26 20.10 -8.50
C ASN A 2 -17.12 19.82 -7.49
N ARG A 3 -17.39 19.85 -6.19
CA ARG A 3 -16.36 19.65 -5.14
C ARG A 3 -15.73 18.26 -5.19
N THR A 4 -16.50 17.24 -5.56
CA THR A 4 -16.04 15.86 -5.72
C THR A 4 -15.07 15.74 -6.91
N ASP A 5 -15.43 16.29 -8.08
CA ASP A 5 -14.58 16.29 -9.28
C ASP A 5 -13.22 16.96 -9.00
N LYS A 6 -13.23 18.09 -8.27
CA LYS A 6 -11.99 18.79 -7.88
C LYS A 6 -11.11 17.93 -6.97
N ASN A 7 -11.71 17.18 -6.06
CA ASN A 7 -10.98 16.28 -5.17
C ASN A 7 -10.35 15.12 -5.97
N ILE A 8 -11.12 14.47 -6.84
CA ILE A 8 -10.61 13.38 -7.69
C ILE A 8 -9.48 13.86 -8.61
N GLN A 9 -9.60 15.06 -9.20
CA GLN A 9 -8.54 15.63 -10.01
C GLN A 9 -7.26 15.89 -9.20
N PHE A 10 -7.38 16.44 -8.00
CA PHE A 10 -6.25 16.62 -7.08
C PHE A 10 -5.56 15.29 -6.74
N LEU A 11 -6.33 14.23 -6.48
CA LEU A 11 -5.77 12.90 -6.21
C LEU A 11 -5.03 12.32 -7.43
N LYS A 12 -5.54 12.55 -8.66
CA LYS A 12 -4.85 12.15 -9.90
C LYS A 12 -3.50 12.87 -10.05
N GLU A 13 -3.47 14.17 -9.80
CA GLU A 13 -2.24 14.96 -9.83
C GLU A 13 -1.23 14.48 -8.77
N LYS A 14 -1.70 14.13 -7.57
CA LYS A 14 -0.86 13.54 -6.52
C LYS A 14 -0.31 12.18 -6.90
N ALA A 15 -1.10 11.31 -7.53
CA ALA A 15 -0.61 10.02 -8.03
C ALA A 15 0.48 10.19 -9.09
N LEU A 16 0.33 11.15 -10.00
CA LEU A 16 1.36 11.48 -10.98
C LEU A 16 2.64 11.99 -10.31
N TRP A 17 2.51 12.89 -9.33
CA TRP A 17 3.62 13.43 -8.56
C TRP A 17 4.37 12.33 -7.78
N VAL A 18 3.65 11.48 -7.05
CA VAL A 18 4.23 10.36 -6.29
C VAL A 18 4.99 9.39 -7.22
N ARG A 19 4.43 9.06 -8.39
CA ARG A 19 5.16 8.23 -9.37
C ARG A 19 6.46 8.87 -9.81
N ARG A 20 6.44 10.16 -10.14
CA ARG A 20 7.63 10.91 -10.53
C ARG A 20 8.70 10.88 -9.43
N GLU A 21 8.31 11.15 -8.18
CA GLU A 21 9.26 11.13 -7.07
C GLU A 21 9.80 9.71 -6.78
N THR A 22 8.96 8.68 -6.94
CA THR A 22 9.40 7.28 -6.82
C THR A 22 10.46 6.94 -7.87
N LEU A 23 10.29 7.41 -9.11
CA LEU A 23 11.28 7.26 -10.18
C LEU A 23 12.57 8.05 -9.89
N ASN A 24 12.46 9.27 -9.34
CA ASN A 24 13.61 10.05 -8.91
C ASN A 24 14.41 9.35 -7.80
N ILE A 25 13.72 8.74 -6.82
CA ILE A 25 14.36 7.93 -5.77
C ILE A 25 15.08 6.72 -6.40
N HIS A 26 14.42 6.01 -7.31
CA HIS A 26 15.03 4.87 -7.98
C HIS A 26 16.29 5.26 -8.77
N ARG A 27 16.35 6.48 -9.35
CA ARG A 27 17.54 7.00 -10.04
C ARG A 27 18.79 6.95 -9.15
N ILE A 28 18.66 7.22 -7.85
CA ILE A 28 19.78 7.28 -6.90
C ILE A 28 19.95 6.03 -6.02
N ALA A 29 18.93 5.17 -5.97
CA ALA A 29 18.85 3.95 -5.18
C ALA A 29 18.24 2.81 -6.01
N GLN A 30 19.07 2.21 -6.87
CA GLN A 30 18.66 1.18 -7.84
C GLN A 30 18.28 -0.15 -7.18
N GLU A 31 18.70 -0.40 -5.95
CA GLU A 31 18.35 -1.57 -5.14
C GLU A 31 16.88 -1.60 -4.69
N THR A 32 16.16 -0.49 -4.87
CA THR A 32 14.74 -0.37 -4.54
C THR A 32 13.88 -1.20 -5.51
N ARG A 33 12.82 -1.85 -5.01
CA ARG A 33 11.89 -2.61 -5.86
C ARG A 33 10.91 -1.67 -6.55
N LEU A 34 11.38 -1.01 -7.61
CA LEU A 34 10.63 0.01 -8.35
C LEU A 34 9.26 -0.51 -8.81
N ALA A 35 9.23 -1.63 -9.52
CA ALA A 35 7.98 -2.15 -10.10
C ALA A 35 6.92 -2.43 -9.02
N SER A 36 7.33 -3.01 -7.88
CA SER A 36 6.45 -3.26 -6.74
C SER A 36 5.99 -1.98 -6.04
N SER A 37 6.75 -0.89 -6.14
CA SER A 37 6.45 0.41 -5.52
C SER A 37 5.55 1.28 -6.37
N LEU A 38 5.47 1.05 -7.69
CA LEU A 38 4.61 1.82 -8.59
C LEU A 38 3.16 1.33 -8.62
N SER A 39 2.90 0.05 -8.36
CA SER A 39 1.53 -0.50 -8.39
C SER A 39 0.56 0.09 -7.34
N PRO A 40 0.96 0.37 -6.08
CA PRO A 40 0.01 0.83 -5.07
C PRO A 40 -0.16 2.36 -5.02
N VAL A 41 0.34 3.13 -6.00
CA VAL A 41 0.39 4.60 -5.89
C VAL A 41 -1.00 5.22 -5.69
N GLU A 42 -2.00 4.83 -6.48
CA GLU A 42 -3.38 5.32 -6.30
C GLU A 42 -3.92 5.01 -4.90
N ILE A 43 -3.68 3.79 -4.42
CA ILE A 43 -4.12 3.33 -3.10
C ILE A 43 -3.52 4.22 -2.00
N LEU A 44 -2.20 4.41 -2.03
CA LEU A 44 -1.49 5.24 -1.05
C LEU A 44 -1.97 6.70 -1.10
N VAL A 45 -2.15 7.24 -2.30
CA VAL A 45 -2.60 8.62 -2.49
C VAL A 45 -4.01 8.82 -1.95
N VAL A 46 -4.94 7.91 -2.27
CA VAL A 46 -6.30 7.97 -1.75
C VAL A 46 -6.31 7.85 -0.22
N LEU A 47 -5.50 6.94 0.35
CA LEU A 47 -5.45 6.77 1.81
C LEU A 47 -5.03 8.05 2.54
N PHE A 48 -4.00 8.74 2.05
CA PHE A 48 -3.35 9.84 2.76
C PHE A 48 -3.81 11.24 2.34
N TYR A 49 -4.13 11.45 1.06
CA TYR A 49 -4.64 12.74 0.55
C TYR A 49 -6.17 12.76 0.41
N GLY A 50 -6.82 11.60 0.35
CA GLY A 50 -8.28 11.50 0.25
C GLY A 50 -9.03 11.62 1.58
N GLY A 51 -8.32 11.77 2.71
CA GLY A 51 -8.93 11.87 4.04
C GLY A 51 -9.45 10.53 4.59
N ILE A 52 -9.00 9.41 4.03
CA ILE A 52 -9.37 8.07 4.50
C ILE A 52 -8.64 7.75 5.81
N ILE A 53 -7.35 8.02 5.91
CA ILE A 53 -6.58 7.79 7.14
C ILE A 53 -6.55 9.05 7.99
N ARG A 54 -6.84 8.91 9.28
CA ARG A 54 -6.64 9.96 10.28
C ARG A 54 -5.22 9.89 10.82
N PHE A 55 -4.45 10.96 10.70
CA PHE A 55 -3.09 11.02 11.22
C PHE A 55 -2.70 12.44 11.65
N ASP A 56 -1.58 12.56 12.35
CA ASP A 56 -0.90 13.83 12.63
C ASP A 56 0.60 13.61 12.40
N SER A 57 1.15 14.23 11.36
CA SER A 57 2.57 14.07 10.99
C SER A 57 3.52 14.71 12.01
N LYS A 58 3.07 15.72 12.77
CA LYS A 58 3.84 16.34 13.85
C LYS A 58 3.80 15.51 15.13
N ASN A 59 2.82 14.61 15.24
CA ASN A 59 2.74 13.62 16.31
C ASN A 59 2.45 12.23 15.74
N PRO A 60 3.45 11.56 15.10
CA PRO A 60 3.27 10.26 14.45
C PRO A 60 2.78 9.16 15.39
N ARG A 61 2.93 9.35 16.71
CA ARG A 61 2.49 8.41 17.75
C ARG A 61 1.21 8.84 18.46
N TRP A 62 0.50 9.85 17.94
CA TRP A 62 -0.77 10.30 18.47
C TRP A 62 -1.73 9.12 18.65
N ASP A 63 -2.33 9.00 19.83
CA ASP A 63 -3.15 7.84 20.19
C ASP A 63 -4.36 7.66 19.26
N GLY A 64 -5.03 8.77 18.91
CA GLY A 64 -6.26 8.81 18.12
C GLY A 64 -6.09 8.71 16.61
N ARG A 65 -4.88 8.42 16.10
CA ARG A 65 -4.65 8.18 14.67
C ARG A 65 -5.22 6.83 14.24
N ASP A 66 -5.54 6.67 12.96
CA ASP A 66 -5.66 5.35 12.36
C ASP A 66 -4.26 4.74 12.18
N ARG A 67 -4.16 3.41 12.19
CA ARG A 67 -2.89 2.70 11.98
C ARG A 67 -2.79 2.27 10.53
N PHE A 68 -1.63 2.47 9.91
CA PHE A 68 -1.33 1.96 8.57
C PHE A 68 -0.15 1.02 8.62
N ILE A 69 -0.40 -0.25 8.31
CA ILE A 69 0.62 -1.30 8.30
C ILE A 69 0.91 -1.66 6.84
N ILE A 70 2.19 -1.58 6.49
CA ILE A 70 2.65 -2.04 5.18
C ILE A 70 3.25 -3.43 5.37
N SER A 71 2.52 -4.46 4.97
CA SER A 71 3.01 -5.84 5.00
C SER A 71 3.98 -6.09 3.85
N LYS A 72 3.66 -5.57 2.66
CA LYS A 72 4.53 -5.62 1.47
C LYS A 72 5.65 -4.57 1.48
N GLY A 73 6.46 -4.52 2.55
CA GLY A 73 7.44 -3.45 2.83
C GLY A 73 8.33 -3.06 1.63
N HIS A 74 8.91 -4.06 0.95
CA HIS A 74 9.79 -3.84 -0.20
C HIS A 74 9.13 -3.08 -1.37
N GLY A 75 7.80 -3.09 -1.47
CA GLY A 75 7.03 -2.51 -2.57
C GLY A 75 6.33 -1.21 -2.21
N THR A 76 6.92 -0.38 -1.34
CA THR A 76 6.29 0.86 -0.88
C THR A 76 7.24 2.05 -0.77
N ILE A 77 8.31 2.07 -1.57
CA ILE A 77 9.18 3.26 -1.65
C ILE A 77 8.40 4.50 -2.12
N SER A 78 7.32 4.30 -2.87
CA SER A 78 6.35 5.34 -3.23
C SER A 78 5.61 5.98 -2.06
N PHE A 79 5.72 5.44 -0.85
CA PHE A 79 5.17 6.07 0.35
C PHE A 79 6.12 7.13 0.93
N TYR A 80 7.43 7.10 0.61
CA TYR A 80 8.38 8.09 1.12
C TYR A 80 8.06 9.53 0.68
N PRO A 81 7.76 9.81 -0.61
CA PRO A 81 7.36 11.15 -1.03
C PRO A 81 6.12 11.65 -0.29
N ILE A 82 5.15 10.76 -0.03
CA ILE A 82 3.91 11.09 0.67
C ILE A 82 4.21 11.50 2.11
N LEU A 83 5.02 10.72 2.83
CA LEU A 83 5.41 11.04 4.20
C LEU A 83 6.18 12.37 4.29
N ALA A 84 7.11 12.59 3.36
CA ALA A 84 7.88 13.82 3.28
C ALA A 84 6.99 15.05 3.04
N GLU A 85 6.10 14.99 2.04
CA GLU A 85 5.20 16.11 1.72
C GLU A 85 4.20 16.40 2.85
N LEU A 86 3.76 15.37 3.59
CA LEU A 86 2.90 15.53 4.75
C LEU A 86 3.65 16.05 5.99
N GLY A 87 4.98 16.18 5.92
CA GLY A 87 5.80 16.75 6.99
C GLY A 87 6.18 15.77 8.10
N TYR A 88 6.25 14.46 7.81
CA TYR A 88 6.84 13.48 8.74
C TYR A 88 8.36 13.65 8.83
N PHE A 89 8.98 14.14 7.77
CA PHE A 89 10.40 14.50 7.65
C PHE A 89 10.59 15.45 6.46
N ASP A 90 11.77 16.07 6.36
CA ASP A 90 12.07 17.05 5.32
C ASP A 90 12.16 16.40 3.91
N MET A 91 11.69 17.11 2.89
CA MET A 91 11.70 16.64 1.49
C MET A 91 13.10 16.34 0.98
N GLU A 92 14.11 17.04 1.48
CA GLU A 92 15.52 16.85 1.13
C GLU A 92 16.03 15.44 1.46
N GLU A 93 15.45 14.76 2.46
CA GLU A 93 15.84 13.39 2.84
C GLU A 93 15.58 12.38 1.72
N LEU A 94 14.63 12.64 0.80
CA LEU A 94 14.39 11.77 -0.36
C LEU A 94 15.60 11.65 -1.30
N SER A 95 16.49 12.65 -1.30
CA SER A 95 17.77 12.60 -2.05
C SER A 95 18.82 11.69 -1.42
N ARG A 96 18.53 11.13 -0.24
CA ARG A 96 19.47 10.36 0.58
C ARG A 96 18.98 8.93 0.84
N VAL A 97 17.94 8.48 0.14
CA VAL A 97 17.44 7.10 0.23
C VAL A 97 18.56 6.09 -0.05
N CYS A 98 18.63 5.07 0.80
CA CYS A 98 19.65 4.01 0.81
C CYS A 98 21.10 4.51 0.95
N LYS A 99 21.35 5.71 1.47
CA LYS A 99 22.71 6.18 1.77
C LYS A 99 23.10 5.83 3.21
N GLU A 100 24.38 5.65 3.43
CA GLU A 100 24.94 5.36 4.74
C GLU A 100 24.61 6.48 5.75
N GLY A 101 24.28 6.12 6.98
CA GLY A 101 23.94 7.07 8.05
C GLY A 101 22.56 7.74 7.89
N THR A 102 21.71 7.26 7.00
CA THR A 102 20.33 7.75 6.81
C THR A 102 19.31 6.77 7.39
N PHE A 103 18.08 7.24 7.59
CA PHE A 103 16.97 6.43 8.11
C PHE A 103 16.05 5.89 7.00
N LEU A 104 16.17 6.38 5.77
CA LEU A 104 15.38 5.93 4.62
C LEU A 104 16.08 4.77 3.89
N GLY A 105 15.74 3.53 4.26
CA GLY A 105 16.31 2.32 3.67
C GLY A 105 15.59 1.80 2.40
N GLY A 106 16.10 0.71 1.83
CA GLY A 106 15.45 0.03 0.69
C GLY A 106 14.28 -0.88 1.09
N ILE A 107 14.23 -1.26 2.36
CA ILE A 107 13.08 -1.90 3.01
C ILE A 107 12.72 -1.01 4.20
N PRO A 108 11.57 -0.33 4.17
CA PRO A 108 11.16 0.55 5.26
C PRO A 108 10.96 -0.18 6.58
N ASP A 109 11.25 0.49 7.70
CA ASP A 109 10.98 0.02 9.06
C ASP A 109 10.55 1.20 9.98
N PRO A 110 10.19 0.97 11.26
CA PRO A 110 9.68 1.98 12.17
C PRO A 110 10.66 3.07 12.61
N ILE A 111 11.92 3.03 12.20
CA ILE A 111 12.82 4.19 12.32
C ILE A 111 12.30 5.36 11.48
N ILE A 112 11.58 5.05 10.40
CA ILE A 112 10.94 6.04 9.53
C ILE A 112 9.61 6.45 10.16
N PRO A 113 9.42 7.73 10.51
CA PRO A 113 8.15 8.20 11.05
C PRO A 113 6.98 7.90 10.10
N GLY A 114 5.91 7.31 10.64
CA GLY A 114 4.73 6.87 9.87
C GLY A 114 4.68 5.37 9.57
N TYR A 115 5.80 4.64 9.71
CA TYR A 115 5.81 3.18 9.64
C TYR A 115 5.55 2.56 11.02
N GLU A 116 4.55 1.67 11.10
CA GLU A 116 4.12 1.06 12.36
C GLU A 116 4.90 -0.22 12.72
N THR A 117 5.40 -0.95 11.71
CA THR A 117 5.96 -2.30 11.88
C THR A 117 7.33 -2.46 11.22
N VAL A 118 8.15 -3.35 11.79
CA VAL A 118 9.36 -3.86 11.14
C VAL A 118 8.92 -4.71 9.95
N ASN A 119 9.46 -4.39 8.77
CA ASN A 119 9.09 -5.06 7.53
C ASN A 119 10.29 -5.82 6.95
N GLY A 120 10.05 -6.61 5.90
CA GLY A 120 11.09 -7.38 5.19
C GLY A 120 10.79 -8.87 5.12
N SER A 121 10.14 -9.43 6.14
CA SER A 121 9.53 -10.75 6.06
C SER A 121 8.06 -10.61 5.67
N LEU A 122 7.66 -11.26 4.58
CA LEU A 122 6.26 -11.31 4.17
C LEU A 122 5.41 -12.07 5.20
N GLY A 123 4.11 -11.79 5.21
CA GLY A 123 3.08 -12.50 5.96
C GLY A 123 2.83 -12.03 7.39
N HIS A 124 3.63 -11.08 7.90
CA HIS A 124 3.57 -10.69 9.31
C HIS A 124 2.62 -9.52 9.59
N GLY A 125 2.46 -8.60 8.62
CA GLY A 125 1.75 -7.33 8.85
C GLY A 125 0.28 -7.51 9.25
N LEU A 126 -0.43 -8.44 8.59
CA LEU A 126 -1.84 -8.70 8.91
C LEU A 126 -2.04 -9.28 10.32
N GLY A 127 -1.14 -10.17 10.77
CA GLY A 127 -1.18 -10.71 12.13
C GLY A 127 -0.99 -9.62 13.19
N VAL A 128 -0.03 -8.71 12.98
CA VAL A 128 0.17 -7.54 13.87
C VAL A 128 -1.06 -6.63 13.85
N ALA A 129 -1.63 -6.39 12.67
CA ALA A 129 -2.86 -5.60 12.51
C ALA A 129 -4.03 -6.19 13.31
N CYS A 130 -4.22 -7.51 13.27
CA CYS A 130 -5.22 -8.23 14.06
C CYS A 130 -5.06 -7.97 15.56
N GLY A 131 -3.83 -8.02 16.08
CA GLY A 131 -3.54 -7.71 17.48
C GLY A 131 -3.89 -6.27 17.86
N ILE A 132 -3.50 -5.30 17.03
CA ILE A 132 -3.80 -3.88 17.22
C ILE A 132 -5.31 -3.63 17.18
N ALA A 133 -5.99 -4.15 16.17
CA ALA A 133 -7.43 -3.98 15.98
C ALA A 133 -8.23 -4.57 17.14
N LEU A 134 -7.86 -5.77 17.62
CA LEU A 134 -8.47 -6.38 18.79
C LEU A 134 -8.27 -5.51 20.04
N ALA A 135 -7.06 -4.96 20.24
CA ALA A 135 -6.76 -4.09 21.37
C ALA A 135 -7.60 -2.80 21.33
N LEU A 136 -7.75 -2.17 20.15
CA LEU A 136 -8.60 -0.99 19.97
C LEU A 136 -10.07 -1.30 20.30
N LYS A 137 -10.63 -2.42 19.79
CA LYS A 137 -12.02 -2.79 20.11
C LYS A 137 -12.21 -3.02 21.61
N ARG A 138 -11.28 -3.68 22.28
CA ARG A 138 -11.33 -3.89 23.75
C ARG A 138 -11.24 -2.59 24.55
N GLN A 139 -10.65 -1.55 23.99
CA GLN A 139 -10.58 -0.20 24.57
C GLN A 139 -11.77 0.69 24.19
N ASN A 140 -12.77 0.17 23.45
CA ASN A 140 -13.88 0.94 22.88
C ASN A 140 -13.40 2.12 22.03
N LYS A 141 -12.31 1.89 21.29
CA LYS A 141 -11.68 2.84 20.38
C LYS A 141 -12.22 2.64 18.96
N ASN A 142 -12.44 3.75 18.26
CA ASN A 142 -13.07 3.78 16.93
C ASN A 142 -12.06 3.89 15.78
N GLU A 143 -10.78 3.98 16.12
CA GLU A 143 -9.66 4.02 15.19
C GLU A 143 -9.61 2.74 14.35
N LYS A 144 -9.28 2.91 13.06
CA LYS A 144 -9.18 1.83 12.08
C LYS A 144 -7.73 1.39 11.89
N VAL A 145 -7.55 0.14 11.46
CA VAL A 145 -6.26 -0.44 11.10
C VAL A 145 -6.30 -0.82 9.62
N PHE A 146 -5.52 -0.12 8.82
CA PHE A 146 -5.37 -0.38 7.39
C PHE A 146 -4.12 -1.22 7.16
N VAL A 147 -4.21 -2.22 6.27
CA VAL A 147 -3.08 -3.10 5.93
C VAL A 147 -2.91 -3.16 4.43
N LEU A 148 -1.73 -2.82 3.92
CA LEU A 148 -1.39 -3.01 2.51
C LEU A 148 -0.55 -4.28 2.33
N LEU A 149 -1.04 -5.21 1.52
CA LEU A 149 -0.46 -6.53 1.28
C LEU A 149 -0.36 -6.81 -0.22
N GLY A 150 0.65 -7.57 -0.66
CA GLY A 150 0.79 -7.98 -2.06
C GLY A 150 0.09 -9.31 -2.33
N ASP A 151 -0.43 -9.54 -3.53
CA ASP A 151 -1.00 -10.84 -3.91
C ASP A 151 -0.03 -12.03 -3.73
N GLY A 152 1.25 -11.88 -4.08
CA GLY A 152 2.27 -12.90 -3.83
C GLY A 152 2.59 -13.15 -2.34
N GLU A 153 2.22 -12.22 -1.45
CA GLU A 153 2.35 -12.40 0.01
C GLU A 153 1.25 -13.31 0.58
N LEU A 154 0.16 -13.54 -0.16
CA LEU A 154 -0.91 -14.49 0.22
C LEU A 154 -0.44 -15.95 0.20
N TYR A 155 0.80 -16.23 -0.21
CA TYR A 155 1.37 -17.58 -0.15
C TYR A 155 1.77 -17.97 1.27
N GLU A 156 1.95 -16.98 2.14
CA GLU A 156 2.33 -17.19 3.54
C GLU A 156 1.13 -17.70 4.35
N GLY A 157 1.30 -18.86 5.00
CA GLY A 157 0.26 -19.46 5.83
C GLY A 157 -0.19 -18.57 6.99
N SER A 158 0.74 -17.77 7.54
CA SER A 158 0.46 -16.79 8.60
C SER A 158 -0.57 -15.74 8.20
N VAL A 159 -0.66 -15.39 6.92
CA VAL A 159 -1.70 -14.49 6.41
C VAL A 159 -3.08 -15.14 6.55
N TRP A 160 -3.20 -16.42 6.20
CA TRP A 160 -4.47 -17.16 6.30
C TRP A 160 -4.89 -17.39 7.75
N GLU A 161 -3.94 -17.63 8.66
CA GLU A 161 -4.19 -17.65 10.11
C GLU A 161 -4.78 -16.31 10.58
N ALA A 162 -4.22 -15.19 10.14
CA ALA A 162 -4.71 -13.86 10.50
C ALA A 162 -6.08 -13.53 9.85
N ILE A 163 -6.33 -13.98 8.61
CA ILE A 163 -7.62 -13.87 7.92
C ILE A 163 -8.73 -14.60 8.70
N MET A 164 -8.46 -15.84 9.11
CA MET A 164 -9.37 -16.64 9.95
C MET A 164 -9.63 -15.95 11.29
N PHE A 165 -8.57 -15.48 11.94
CA PHE A 165 -8.65 -14.78 13.22
C PHE A 165 -9.52 -13.53 13.15
N ALA A 166 -9.31 -12.67 12.15
CA ALA A 166 -10.07 -11.43 11.99
C ALA A 166 -11.57 -11.69 11.77
N GLY A 167 -11.90 -12.72 10.98
CA GLY A 167 -13.28 -13.14 10.72
C GLY A 167 -13.97 -13.69 11.97
N GLU A 168 -13.27 -14.55 12.74
CA GLU A 168 -13.81 -15.10 13.98
C GLU A 168 -14.01 -14.02 15.05
N HIS A 169 -13.07 -13.09 15.18
CA HIS A 169 -13.12 -12.00 16.15
C HIS A 169 -13.91 -10.77 15.67
N LYS A 170 -14.56 -10.83 14.50
CA LYS A 170 -15.42 -9.77 13.98
C LYS A 170 -14.70 -8.41 13.95
N LEU A 171 -13.46 -8.39 13.45
CA LEU A 171 -12.61 -7.19 13.44
C LEU A 171 -13.01 -6.21 12.32
N ASP A 172 -14.22 -5.64 12.41
CA ASP A 172 -14.75 -4.59 11.53
C ASP A 172 -13.96 -3.26 11.53
N ASN A 173 -12.98 -3.13 12.43
CA ASN A 173 -12.03 -2.02 12.43
C ASN A 173 -10.76 -2.31 11.63
N ILE A 174 -10.67 -3.43 10.92
CA ILE A 174 -9.62 -3.72 9.94
C ILE A 174 -10.12 -3.48 8.52
N VAL A 175 -9.27 -2.81 7.72
CA VAL A 175 -9.39 -2.73 6.27
C VAL A 175 -8.10 -3.30 5.65
N LEU A 176 -8.19 -4.52 5.11
CA LEU A 176 -7.11 -5.14 4.33
C LEU A 176 -7.19 -4.66 2.88
N ILE A 177 -6.05 -4.32 2.29
CA ILE A 177 -5.94 -3.88 0.91
C ILE A 177 -4.93 -4.78 0.21
N ILE A 178 -5.38 -5.50 -0.80
CA ILE A 178 -4.54 -6.33 -1.65
C ILE A 178 -4.17 -5.54 -2.89
N ASP A 179 -2.88 -5.26 -3.05
CA ASP A 179 -2.28 -4.82 -4.31
C ASP A 179 -2.14 -6.03 -5.24
N ASN A 180 -3.21 -6.28 -6.02
CA ASN A 180 -3.39 -7.48 -6.83
C ASN A 180 -2.78 -7.30 -8.23
N ASN A 181 -1.45 -7.18 -8.27
CA ASN A 181 -0.69 -6.81 -9.48
C ASN A 181 -0.30 -7.99 -10.39
N LYS A 182 -0.68 -9.21 -10.00
CA LYS A 182 -0.56 -10.48 -10.74
C LYS A 182 0.85 -11.00 -10.96
N VAL A 183 1.88 -10.39 -10.36
CA VAL A 183 3.28 -10.77 -10.57
C VAL A 183 4.01 -10.90 -9.24
N CYS A 184 4.65 -12.04 -8.99
CA CYS A 184 5.46 -12.28 -7.80
C CYS A 184 6.95 -12.01 -8.10
N MET A 185 7.88 -12.69 -7.41
CA MET A 185 9.32 -12.45 -7.60
C MET A 185 9.87 -13.04 -8.90
N LEU A 186 9.41 -14.23 -9.28
CA LEU A 186 10.02 -15.05 -10.33
C LEU A 186 9.15 -15.20 -11.59
N ASP A 187 7.85 -14.94 -11.50
CA ASP A 187 6.92 -14.99 -12.64
C ASP A 187 5.57 -14.33 -12.29
N TYR A 188 4.61 -14.40 -13.20
CA TYR A 188 3.19 -14.17 -12.92
C TYR A 188 2.69 -15.12 -11.82
N CYS A 189 1.85 -14.62 -10.91
CA CYS A 189 1.29 -15.40 -9.80
C CYS A 189 0.60 -16.68 -10.28
N LYS A 190 -0.15 -16.61 -11.40
CA LYS A 190 -0.83 -17.75 -12.03
C LYS A 190 0.10 -18.91 -12.44
N ASN A 191 1.38 -18.64 -12.67
CA ASN A 191 2.36 -19.65 -13.08
C ASN A 191 3.08 -20.27 -11.88
N ILE A 192 2.97 -19.68 -10.69
CA ILE A 192 3.65 -20.11 -9.46
C ILE A 192 2.65 -20.75 -8.50
N LEU A 193 1.68 -19.97 -8.03
CA LEU A 193 0.56 -20.42 -7.22
C LEU A 193 -0.64 -19.52 -7.51
N ASP A 194 -1.57 -20.03 -8.31
CA ASP A 194 -2.80 -19.33 -8.66
C ASP A 194 -3.79 -19.37 -7.49
N MET A 195 -4.13 -18.19 -6.97
CA MET A 195 -5.02 -18.03 -5.82
C MET A 195 -6.42 -17.56 -6.23
N GLU A 196 -6.72 -17.43 -7.52
CA GLU A 196 -8.06 -17.02 -7.97
C GLU A 196 -9.10 -18.14 -7.76
N PRO A 197 -10.40 -17.79 -7.63
CA PRO A 197 -10.91 -16.45 -7.32
C PRO A 197 -10.57 -16.06 -5.87
N LEU A 198 -10.00 -14.86 -5.67
CA LEU A 198 -9.64 -14.38 -4.33
C LEU A 198 -10.86 -14.04 -3.46
N ASP A 199 -11.90 -13.45 -4.06
CA ASP A 199 -13.07 -12.97 -3.33
C ASP A 199 -13.83 -14.10 -2.63
N GLU A 200 -13.97 -15.26 -3.27
CA GLU A 200 -14.60 -16.44 -2.67
C GLU A 200 -13.84 -16.93 -1.43
N LYS A 201 -12.49 -16.90 -1.46
CA LYS A 201 -11.65 -17.31 -0.33
C LYS A 201 -11.85 -16.38 0.85
N PHE A 202 -11.87 -15.06 0.64
CA PHE A 202 -12.14 -14.10 1.72
C PHE A 202 -13.57 -14.18 2.25
N LYS A 203 -14.57 -14.37 1.38
CA LYS A 203 -15.97 -14.59 1.78
C LYS A 203 -16.11 -15.83 2.67
N ALA A 204 -15.40 -16.92 2.37
CA ALA A 204 -15.40 -18.14 3.18
C ALA A 204 -14.91 -17.88 4.63
N PHE A 205 -14.04 -16.89 4.82
CA PHE A 205 -13.55 -16.46 6.12
C PHE A 205 -14.28 -15.24 6.69
N ARG A 206 -15.51 -14.98 6.22
CA ARG A 206 -16.42 -13.93 6.74
C ARG A 206 -15.97 -12.49 6.52
N TRP A 207 -15.24 -12.20 5.44
CA TRP A 207 -14.85 -10.83 5.09
C TRP A 207 -15.89 -10.14 4.18
N ALA A 208 -16.03 -8.82 4.33
CA ALA A 208 -16.72 -7.97 3.34
C ALA A 208 -15.74 -7.66 2.20
N VAL A 209 -16.09 -8.01 0.96
CA VAL A 209 -15.16 -7.93 -0.17
C VAL A 209 -15.63 -6.89 -1.19
N ASN A 210 -14.79 -5.89 -1.44
CA ASN A 210 -14.90 -5.01 -2.59
C ASN A 210 -13.75 -5.28 -3.58
N ILE A 211 -14.05 -5.26 -4.87
CA ILE A 211 -13.07 -5.43 -5.96
C ILE A 211 -13.16 -4.22 -6.86
N VAL A 212 -12.02 -3.60 -7.18
CA VAL A 212 -11.96 -2.40 -8.02
C VAL A 212 -10.83 -2.49 -9.04
N ASP A 213 -10.89 -1.65 -10.08
CA ASP A 213 -9.67 -1.25 -10.79
C ASP A 213 -8.83 -0.38 -9.85
N GLY A 214 -7.64 -0.87 -9.48
CA GLY A 214 -6.74 -0.21 -8.55
C GLY A 214 -6.09 1.06 -9.11
N HIS A 215 -6.20 1.30 -10.42
CA HIS A 215 -5.72 2.54 -11.07
C HIS A 215 -6.85 3.52 -11.38
N ASP A 216 -8.10 3.14 -11.13
CA ASP A 216 -9.22 4.08 -11.13
C ASP A 216 -9.36 4.72 -9.74
N ILE A 217 -8.81 5.92 -9.59
CA ILE A 217 -8.85 6.69 -8.34
C ILE A 217 -10.28 6.87 -7.81
N GLU A 218 -11.28 7.02 -8.68
CA GLU A 218 -12.65 7.24 -8.24
C GLU A 218 -13.23 5.96 -7.61
N GLN A 219 -12.99 4.80 -8.23
CA GLN A 219 -13.38 3.50 -7.65
C GLN A 219 -12.65 3.22 -6.34
N VAL A 220 -11.32 3.45 -6.29
CA VAL A 220 -10.51 3.25 -5.08
C VAL A 220 -10.99 4.17 -3.95
N TYR A 221 -11.24 5.45 -4.24
CA TYR A 221 -11.75 6.42 -3.28
C TYR A 221 -13.13 6.04 -2.74
N ALA A 222 -14.09 5.76 -3.62
CA ALA A 222 -15.43 5.38 -3.22
C ALA A 222 -15.44 4.11 -2.36
N SER A 223 -14.68 3.09 -2.77
CA SER A 223 -14.60 1.80 -2.07
C SER A 223 -13.92 1.92 -0.71
N LEU A 224 -12.83 2.70 -0.58
CA LEU A 224 -12.17 2.90 0.71
C LEU A 224 -13.02 3.71 1.70
N ILE A 225 -13.84 4.64 1.23
CA ILE A 225 -14.84 5.33 2.08
C ILE A 225 -15.84 4.31 2.60
N GLU A 226 -16.45 3.53 1.72
CA GLU A 226 -17.46 2.52 2.08
C GLU A 226 -16.91 1.53 3.11
N LEU A 227 -15.73 0.94 2.86
CA LEU A 227 -15.11 -0.05 3.75
C LEU A 227 -14.68 0.55 5.09
N LYS A 228 -14.26 1.82 5.13
CA LYS A 228 -13.92 2.51 6.37
C LYS A 228 -15.16 2.71 7.25
N GLU A 229 -16.30 3.00 6.62
CA GLU A 229 -17.58 3.25 7.29
C GLU A 229 -18.35 1.96 7.63
N ASP A 230 -18.03 0.83 7.00
CA ASP A 230 -18.63 -0.48 7.33
C ASP A 230 -18.21 -0.92 8.74
N ASN A 231 -19.21 -0.97 9.63
CA ASN A 231 -19.11 -1.48 11.00
C ASN A 231 -20.07 -2.68 11.20
N GLY A 232 -20.30 -3.47 10.15
CA GLY A 232 -21.23 -4.59 10.12
C GLY A 232 -20.79 -5.84 10.89
N GLY A 233 -19.78 -5.73 11.78
CA GLY A 233 -19.30 -6.86 12.58
C GLY A 233 -18.49 -7.90 11.80
N ARG A 234 -17.86 -7.50 10.70
CA ARG A 234 -16.98 -8.31 9.86
C ARG A 234 -15.78 -7.50 9.37
N PRO A 235 -14.59 -8.09 9.23
CA PRO A 235 -13.44 -7.39 8.65
C PRO A 235 -13.65 -7.07 7.17
N ASN A 236 -13.02 -5.99 6.70
CA ASN A 236 -13.22 -5.42 5.37
C ASN A 236 -11.98 -5.65 4.49
N ILE A 237 -12.18 -6.01 3.22
CA ILE A 237 -11.09 -6.15 2.25
C ILE A 237 -11.40 -5.42 0.94
N LEU A 238 -10.41 -4.67 0.47
CA LEU A 238 -10.31 -4.15 -0.88
C LEU A 238 -9.34 -5.00 -1.70
N ILE A 239 -9.82 -5.66 -2.75
CA ILE A 239 -8.97 -6.28 -3.76
C ILE A 239 -8.82 -5.26 -4.90
N ALA A 240 -7.67 -4.58 -4.93
CA ALA A 240 -7.37 -3.58 -5.96
C ALA A 240 -6.58 -4.26 -7.09
N ASN A 241 -7.21 -4.44 -8.25
CA ASN A 241 -6.54 -5.00 -9.42
C ASN A 241 -5.62 -3.94 -10.02
N THR A 242 -4.33 -4.14 -9.92
CA THR A 242 -3.29 -3.19 -10.34
C THR A 242 -2.37 -3.83 -11.38
N ILE A 243 -1.44 -3.04 -11.90
CA ILE A 243 -0.40 -3.45 -12.84
C ILE A 243 0.95 -3.19 -12.16
N LYS A 244 1.78 -4.23 -12.07
CA LYS A 244 3.13 -4.09 -11.50
C LYS A 244 3.96 -3.19 -12.40
N GLY A 245 4.65 -2.20 -11.82
CA GLY A 245 5.40 -1.22 -12.61
C GLY A 245 4.56 -0.17 -13.33
N LYS A 246 3.31 0.06 -12.90
CA LYS A 246 2.40 1.04 -13.52
C LYS A 246 3.07 2.38 -13.83
N GLY A 247 2.99 2.80 -15.10
CA GLY A 247 3.61 4.02 -15.63
C GLY A 247 4.97 3.78 -16.30
N VAL A 248 5.50 2.55 -16.25
CA VAL A 248 6.76 2.17 -16.91
C VAL A 248 6.48 0.99 -17.85
N PRO A 249 6.25 1.23 -19.15
CA PRO A 249 5.76 0.21 -20.08
C PRO A 249 6.60 -1.07 -20.14
N SER A 250 7.93 -0.95 -20.01
CA SER A 250 8.84 -2.10 -20.01
C SER A 250 8.69 -3.01 -18.77
N LEU A 251 8.18 -2.49 -17.65
CA LEU A 251 7.93 -3.26 -16.43
C LEU A 251 6.51 -3.84 -16.39
N GLU A 252 5.52 -3.15 -16.98
CA GLU A 252 4.11 -3.56 -16.95
C GLU A 252 3.86 -4.94 -17.60
N THR A 253 4.70 -5.35 -18.55
CA THR A 253 4.54 -6.60 -19.31
C THR A 253 5.59 -7.65 -18.97
N ASP A 254 6.36 -7.44 -17.90
CA ASP A 254 7.54 -8.27 -17.61
C ASP A 254 7.32 -9.21 -16.42
N PRO A 255 7.39 -10.54 -16.61
CA PRO A 255 7.24 -11.51 -15.51
C PRO A 255 8.33 -11.37 -14.45
N LEU A 256 9.48 -10.78 -14.79
CA LEU A 256 10.61 -10.53 -13.89
C LEU A 256 10.70 -9.06 -13.46
N SER A 257 9.67 -8.25 -13.71
CA SER A 257 9.61 -6.82 -13.33
C SER A 257 9.99 -6.58 -11.86
N HIS A 258 9.73 -7.53 -10.97
CA HIS A 258 10.06 -7.43 -9.54
C HIS A 258 11.56 -7.28 -9.22
N VAL A 259 12.42 -7.87 -10.04
CA VAL A 259 13.89 -7.85 -9.86
C VAL A 259 14.59 -6.99 -10.90
N LYS A 260 13.82 -6.37 -11.82
CA LYS A 260 14.36 -5.50 -12.85
C LYS A 260 14.44 -4.05 -12.37
N ASN A 261 15.53 -3.42 -12.77
CA ASN A 261 15.79 -2.01 -12.54
C ASN A 261 15.74 -1.25 -13.85
N ILE A 262 15.46 0.05 -13.74
CA ILE A 262 15.53 0.98 -14.85
C ILE A 262 16.83 1.78 -14.72
N MET A 263 17.61 1.81 -15.79
CA MET A 263 18.88 2.54 -15.79
C MET A 263 18.64 4.02 -15.48
N PRO A 264 19.49 4.67 -14.65
CA PRO A 264 19.30 6.07 -14.27
C PRO A 264 19.12 7.04 -15.44
N GLY A 265 19.78 6.77 -16.58
CA GLY A 265 19.70 7.59 -17.79
C GLY A 265 18.36 7.53 -18.53
N ASP A 266 17.54 6.51 -18.29
CA ASP A 266 16.23 6.34 -18.94
C ASP A 266 15.09 6.99 -18.15
N ILE A 267 15.35 7.41 -16.91
CA ILE A 267 14.32 7.88 -15.97
C ILE A 267 13.63 9.16 -16.46
N ASP A 268 14.36 10.10 -17.04
CA ASP A 268 13.79 11.38 -17.52
C ASP A 268 12.77 11.15 -18.62
N ALA A 269 13.11 10.31 -19.61
CA ALA A 269 12.21 9.96 -20.70
C ALA A 269 10.94 9.25 -20.20
N ILE A 270 11.06 8.43 -19.15
CA ILE A 270 9.92 7.77 -18.51
C ILE A 270 9.05 8.80 -17.78
N ILE A 271 9.64 9.71 -17.01
CA ILE A 271 8.93 10.76 -16.28
C ILE A 271 8.15 11.65 -17.25
N ASP A 272 8.76 12.04 -18.37
CA ASP A 272 8.13 12.87 -19.41
C ASP A 272 6.97 12.15 -20.12
N GLY A 273 7.00 10.81 -20.13
CA GLY A 273 5.96 9.96 -20.72
C GLY A 273 4.79 9.64 -19.78
N LEU A 274 4.87 9.98 -18.49
CA LEU A 274 3.78 9.73 -17.54
C LEU A 274 2.53 10.53 -17.91
N LYS A 275 1.36 9.91 -17.72
CA LYS A 275 0.04 10.49 -17.97
C LYS A 275 -0.81 10.50 -16.72
#